data_AF-A0A837R9E3-F1
#
_entry.id   AF-A0A837R9E3-F1
#
_cell.length_a   1.000
_cell.length_b   1.000
_cell.length_c   1.000
_cell.angle_alpha   90.00
_cell.angle_beta   90.00
_cell.angle_gamma   90.00
#
_symmetry.space_group_name_H-M   'P 1'
#
loop_
_entity.id
_entity.type
_entity.pdbx_description
1 polymer ?
#
loop_
_entity_poly.entity_id
_entity_poly.type
_entity_poly.pdbx_seq_one_letter_code
_entity_poly.pdbx_strand_id
1 'polypeptide(L)'
;MNYLFSPIFTTVIKRKEAWLCVGFSIFPLLLLVVDLFSTNFMQLSAPKGSMSFLEFFGAVESVQYQLTLPIIAFIYLVISCFHDEIASGKMFLFKDIKRSKILNAKISSVLSIYFIYFILTFVASLITYYMHLIHMSYTSGAFLPAHLADLQYVIISVAGIFTVTQLCLLISVASSIKLGNSLTMLIGIVFALVSFIAPSLKGLKYFLPNGYSGLVGKIGFGTSLAMILLLFLIYALIIYIFSNRSFKKMEY
;
A
#
# COMPACT_ATOMS: atom_id res chain seq x y z
N MET A 1 -24.73 -11.46 -0.37
CA MET A 1 -23.69 -11.11 0.62
C MET A 1 -22.58 -12.15 0.57
N ASN A 2 -21.31 -11.72 0.59
CA ASN A 2 -20.16 -12.60 0.45
C ASN A 2 -19.89 -13.30 1.80
N TYR A 3 -20.68 -14.33 2.12
CA TYR A 3 -20.64 -15.05 3.41
C TYR A 3 -19.26 -15.64 3.76
N LEU A 4 -18.38 -15.76 2.77
CA LEU A 4 -17.01 -16.26 2.93
C LEU A 4 -16.00 -15.17 3.33
N PHE A 5 -16.30 -13.88 3.11
CA PHE A 5 -15.37 -12.81 3.42
C PHE A 5 -15.09 -12.72 4.92
N SER A 6 -16.13 -12.63 5.74
CA SER A 6 -16.00 -12.51 7.20
C SER A 6 -15.16 -13.63 7.85
N PRO A 7 -15.43 -14.93 7.61
CA PRO A 7 -14.64 -15.99 8.21
C PRO A 7 -13.19 -16.04 7.70
N ILE A 8 -12.96 -15.79 6.40
CA ILE A 8 -11.60 -15.74 5.84
C ILE A 8 -10.85 -14.55 6.42
N PHE A 9 -11.45 -13.36 6.45
CA PHE A 9 -10.85 -12.16 7.03
C PHE A 9 -10.49 -12.36 8.50
N THR A 10 -11.39 -12.95 9.29
CA THR A 10 -11.13 -13.29 10.70
C THR A 10 -9.94 -14.24 10.87
N THR A 11 -9.75 -15.15 9.91
CA THR A 11 -8.60 -16.06 9.91
C THR A 11 -7.32 -15.31 9.54
N VAL A 12 -7.37 -14.45 8.52
CA VAL A 12 -6.21 -13.68 8.05
C VAL A 12 -5.76 -12.67 9.11
N ILE A 13 -6.66 -11.93 9.75
CA ILE A 13 -6.29 -10.92 10.77
C ILE A 13 -5.67 -11.54 12.03
N LYS A 14 -6.01 -12.81 12.35
CA LYS A 14 -5.41 -13.54 13.49
C LYS A 14 -3.99 -14.03 13.21
N ARG A 15 -3.51 -13.96 11.97
CA ARG A 15 -2.17 -14.37 11.59
C ARG A 15 -1.12 -13.40 12.13
N LYS A 16 0.03 -13.91 12.56
CA LYS A 16 1.13 -13.09 13.08
C LYS A 16 1.63 -12.09 12.03
N GLU A 17 1.61 -12.50 10.76
CA GLU A 17 2.01 -11.70 9.61
C GLU A 17 1.11 -10.47 9.42
N ALA A 18 -0.20 -10.60 9.68
CA ALA A 18 -1.13 -9.49 9.59
C ALA A 18 -0.85 -8.43 10.67
N TRP A 19 -0.57 -8.87 11.91
CA TRP A 19 -0.17 -7.99 13.00
C TRP A 19 1.18 -7.33 12.74
N LEU A 20 2.12 -8.03 12.12
CA LEU A 20 3.39 -7.45 11.69
C LEU A 20 3.18 -6.33 10.65
N CYS A 21 2.30 -6.55 9.66
CA CYS A 21 1.92 -5.51 8.69
C CYS A 21 1.33 -4.29 9.39
N VAL A 22 0.35 -4.51 10.28
CA VAL A 22 -0.30 -3.43 11.03
C VAL A 22 0.67 -2.72 11.96
N GLY A 23 1.68 -3.40 12.52
CA GLY A 23 2.71 -2.80 13.37
C GLY A 23 3.47 -1.65 12.68
N PHE A 24 3.69 -1.72 11.37
CA PHE A 24 4.32 -0.63 10.61
C PHE A 24 3.48 0.66 10.57
N SER A 25 2.18 0.60 10.89
CA SER A 25 1.35 1.80 10.96
C SER A 25 1.73 2.74 12.11
N ILE A 26 2.46 2.25 13.11
CA ILE A 26 2.99 3.02 14.24
C ILE A 26 4.19 3.88 13.82
N PHE A 27 4.73 3.69 12.61
CA PHE A 27 5.89 4.42 12.11
C PHE A 27 5.87 5.94 12.36
N PRO A 28 4.77 6.69 12.16
CA PRO A 28 4.74 8.13 12.40
C PRO A 28 4.94 8.50 13.87
N LEU A 29 4.55 7.62 14.80
CA LEU A 29 4.71 7.84 16.23
C LEU A 29 6.16 7.69 16.67
N LEU A 30 7.02 7.04 15.86
CA LEU A 30 8.44 6.94 16.17
C LEU A 30 9.11 8.33 16.24
N LEU A 31 8.61 9.32 15.49
CA LEU A 31 9.10 10.70 15.57
C LEU A 31 9.04 11.28 16.99
N LEU A 32 8.01 10.91 17.78
CA LEU A 32 7.88 11.35 19.17
C LEU A 32 9.04 10.87 20.06
N VAL A 33 9.57 9.69 19.74
CA VAL A 33 10.66 9.06 20.49
C VAL A 33 12.01 9.48 19.93
N VAL A 34 12.11 9.59 18.61
CA VAL A 34 13.35 9.92 17.90
C VAL A 34 13.84 11.32 18.27
N ASP A 35 12.95 12.29 18.51
CA ASP A 35 13.35 13.64 18.92
C ASP A 35 14.00 13.69 20.31
N LEU A 36 13.91 12.62 21.11
CA LEU A 36 14.69 12.46 22.34
C LEU A 36 16.17 12.13 22.07
N PHE A 37 16.50 11.75 20.84
CA PHE A 37 17.83 11.36 20.41
C PHE A 37 18.30 12.29 19.28
N SER A 38 19.54 12.78 19.36
CA SER A 38 20.15 13.60 18.30
C SER A 38 20.52 12.74 17.08
N THR A 39 19.51 12.30 16.33
CA THR A 39 19.66 11.41 15.17
C THR A 39 19.23 12.10 13.88
N ASN A 40 19.71 11.60 12.75
CA ASN A 40 19.30 12.06 11.42
C ASN A 40 18.06 11.33 10.88
N PHE A 41 17.28 10.68 11.76
CA PHE A 41 16.13 9.89 11.35
C PHE A 41 14.96 10.81 10.99
N MET A 42 14.51 10.74 9.74
CA MET A 42 13.34 11.46 9.22
C MET A 42 13.37 12.97 9.50
N GLN A 43 14.44 13.64 9.07
CA GLN A 43 14.54 15.10 9.12
C GLN A 43 13.47 15.74 8.22
N LEU A 44 12.41 16.24 8.84
CA LEU A 44 11.41 17.05 8.17
C LEU A 44 11.99 18.44 7.93
N SER A 45 12.00 18.87 6.67
CA SER A 45 12.42 20.21 6.27
C SER A 45 11.34 20.82 5.41
N ALA A 46 10.74 21.90 5.90
CA ALA A 46 9.77 22.69 5.16
C ALA A 46 10.00 24.19 5.43
N PRO A 47 9.59 25.06 4.50
CA PRO A 47 9.51 26.49 4.78
C PRO A 47 8.78 26.78 6.09
N LYS A 48 9.15 27.88 6.76
CA LYS A 48 8.55 28.25 8.05
C LYS A 48 7.03 28.37 7.91
N GLY A 49 6.31 27.69 8.80
CA GLY A 49 4.85 27.71 8.86
C GLY A 49 4.11 27.13 7.65
N SER A 50 4.76 26.37 6.75
CA SER A 50 4.11 25.91 5.52
C SER A 50 3.54 24.49 5.61
N MET A 51 4.13 23.60 6.41
CA MET A 51 3.74 22.19 6.42
C MET A 51 2.38 22.01 7.10
N SER A 52 1.40 21.53 6.35
CA SER A 52 0.09 21.08 6.82
C SER A 52 0.08 19.61 7.22
N PHE A 53 -0.96 19.17 7.92
CA PHE A 53 -1.14 17.76 8.26
C PHE A 53 -1.15 16.85 7.02
N LEU A 54 -1.86 17.25 5.96
CA LEU A 54 -1.99 16.41 4.77
C LEU A 54 -0.64 16.25 4.04
N GLU A 55 0.18 17.31 3.98
CA GLU A 55 1.55 17.23 3.45
C GLU A 55 2.42 16.32 4.30
N PHE A 56 2.32 16.42 5.63
CA PHE A 56 3.03 15.52 6.54
C PHE A 56 2.59 14.06 6.33
N PHE A 57 1.29 13.79 6.21
CA PHE A 57 0.77 12.45 5.92
C PHE A 57 1.27 11.91 4.58
N GLY A 58 1.27 12.71 3.52
CA GLY A 58 1.82 12.32 2.23
C GLY A 58 3.33 12.04 2.29
N ALA A 59 4.09 12.80 3.09
CA ALA A 59 5.50 12.54 3.33
C ALA A 59 5.73 11.23 4.09
N VAL A 60 4.95 10.97 5.14
CA VAL A 60 4.96 9.70 5.89
C VAL A 60 4.71 8.51 4.97
N GLU A 61 3.66 8.57 4.14
CA GLU A 61 3.32 7.48 3.23
C GLU A 61 4.44 7.25 2.21
N SER A 62 5.01 8.33 1.66
CA SER A 62 6.16 8.26 0.76
C SER A 62 7.38 7.60 1.42
N VAL A 63 7.69 7.94 2.67
CA VAL A 63 8.80 7.32 3.41
C VAL A 63 8.53 5.84 3.70
N GLN A 64 7.32 5.48 4.14
CA GLN A 64 6.96 4.07 4.37
C GLN A 64 7.04 3.25 3.08
N TYR A 65 6.62 3.82 1.96
CA TYR A 65 6.74 3.20 0.64
C TYR A 65 8.21 3.01 0.23
N GLN A 66 9.06 4.02 0.48
CA GLN A 66 10.50 3.99 0.22
C GLN A 66 11.25 2.95 1.06
N LEU A 67 10.90 2.82 2.34
CA LEU A 67 11.53 1.86 3.24
C LEU A 67 11.39 0.41 2.75
N THR A 68 10.41 0.12 1.88
CA THR A 68 10.12 -1.20 1.26
C THR A 68 9.74 -2.31 2.25
N LEU A 69 10.16 -2.21 3.51
CA LEU A 69 9.96 -3.18 4.58
C LEU A 69 8.46 -3.43 4.87
N PRO A 70 7.58 -2.40 4.92
CA PRO A 70 6.14 -2.65 5.03
C PRO A 70 5.59 -3.46 3.84
N ILE A 71 6.05 -3.16 2.62
CA ILE A 71 5.62 -3.88 1.41
C ILE A 71 6.06 -5.35 1.47
N ILE A 72 7.29 -5.61 1.91
CA ILE A 72 7.82 -6.98 2.10
C ILE A 72 6.96 -7.76 3.09
N ALA A 73 6.57 -7.14 4.20
CA ALA A 73 5.67 -7.75 5.17
C ALA A 73 4.32 -8.13 4.55
N PHE A 74 3.75 -7.24 3.72
CA PHE A 74 2.51 -7.54 3.02
C PHE A 74 2.67 -8.64 1.95
N ILE A 75 3.79 -8.69 1.23
CA ILE A 75 4.09 -9.79 0.29
C ILE A 75 4.17 -11.11 1.07
N TYR A 76 4.80 -11.11 2.23
CA TYR A 76 4.87 -12.28 3.10
C TYR A 76 3.49 -12.72 3.61
N LEU A 77 2.62 -11.78 4.00
CA LEU A 77 1.22 -12.07 4.33
C LEU A 77 0.47 -12.73 3.17
N VAL A 78 0.67 -12.22 1.94
CA VAL A 78 0.10 -12.84 0.73
C VAL A 78 0.59 -14.27 0.57
N ILE A 79 1.90 -14.50 0.66
CA ILE A 79 2.50 -15.84 0.55
C ILE A 79 1.86 -16.80 1.58
N SER A 80 1.73 -16.39 2.84
CA SER A 80 1.20 -17.27 3.88
C SER A 80 -0.31 -17.52 3.77
N CYS A 81 -1.05 -16.64 3.10
CA CYS A 81 -2.49 -16.80 2.82
C CYS A 81 -2.79 -17.58 1.54
N PHE A 82 -1.85 -17.65 0.60
CA PHE A 82 -2.03 -18.29 -0.69
C PHE A 82 -1.10 -19.50 -0.82
N HIS A 83 0.19 -19.28 -1.06
CA HIS A 83 1.11 -20.37 -1.33
C HIS A 83 1.17 -21.41 -0.20
N ASP A 84 1.35 -20.98 1.05
CA ASP A 84 1.53 -21.90 2.17
C ASP A 84 0.25 -22.73 2.43
N GLU A 85 -0.94 -22.15 2.21
CA GLU A 85 -2.20 -22.89 2.33
C GLU A 85 -2.41 -23.91 1.20
N ILE A 86 -1.91 -23.60 0.00
CA ILE A 86 -1.93 -24.51 -1.14
C ILE A 86 -0.96 -25.66 -0.90
N ALA A 87 0.29 -25.33 -0.55
CA ALA A 87 1.35 -26.31 -0.31
C ALA A 87 1.06 -27.23 0.89
N SER A 88 0.36 -26.74 1.91
CA SER A 88 -0.04 -27.55 3.08
C SER A 88 -1.35 -28.33 2.90
N GLY A 89 -1.99 -28.26 1.73
CA GLY A 89 -3.24 -28.98 1.45
C GLY A 89 -4.47 -28.44 2.22
N LYS A 90 -4.34 -27.34 2.97
CA LYS A 90 -5.47 -26.71 3.70
C LYS A 90 -6.61 -26.30 2.76
N MET A 91 -6.28 -26.06 1.50
CA MET A 91 -7.26 -25.78 0.44
C MET A 91 -8.27 -26.92 0.24
N PHE A 92 -7.95 -28.16 0.60
CA PHE A 92 -8.88 -29.30 0.56
C PHE A 92 -10.14 -29.08 1.41
N LEU A 93 -10.03 -28.34 2.53
CA LEU A 93 -11.16 -28.01 3.39
C LEU A 93 -12.22 -27.16 2.69
N PHE A 94 -11.88 -26.52 1.56
CA PHE A 94 -12.78 -25.69 0.78
C PHE A 94 -13.27 -26.37 -0.51
N LYS A 95 -13.14 -27.70 -0.62
CA LYS A 95 -13.38 -28.43 -1.87
C LYS A 95 -14.75 -28.20 -2.52
N ASP A 96 -15.78 -28.00 -1.69
CA ASP A 96 -17.17 -27.84 -2.12
C ASP A 96 -17.53 -26.40 -2.48
N ILE A 97 -16.62 -25.44 -2.28
CA ILE A 97 -16.82 -24.02 -2.54
C ILE A 97 -16.23 -23.64 -3.89
N LYS A 98 -16.95 -22.85 -4.69
CA LYS A 98 -16.45 -22.31 -5.96
C LYS A 98 -15.13 -21.56 -5.74
N ARG A 99 -14.05 -22.02 -6.38
CA ARG A 99 -12.68 -21.47 -6.27
C ARG A 99 -12.60 -19.95 -6.46
N SER A 100 -13.34 -19.39 -7.41
CA SER A 100 -13.39 -17.93 -7.61
C SER A 100 -13.93 -17.16 -6.41
N LYS A 101 -14.89 -17.73 -5.66
CA LYS A 101 -15.40 -17.08 -4.43
C LYS A 101 -14.35 -17.08 -3.32
N ILE A 102 -13.58 -18.17 -3.19
CA ILE A 102 -12.48 -18.27 -2.22
C ILE A 102 -11.39 -17.25 -2.57
N LEU A 103 -10.97 -17.20 -3.83
CA LEU A 103 -9.99 -16.24 -4.31
C LEU A 103 -10.42 -14.80 -4.00
N ASN A 104 -11.67 -14.44 -4.31
CA ASN A 104 -12.18 -13.09 -4.08
C ASN A 104 -12.22 -12.74 -2.60
N ALA A 105 -12.63 -13.69 -1.75
CA ALA A 105 -12.65 -13.47 -0.31
C ALA A 105 -11.24 -13.32 0.26
N LYS A 106 -10.26 -14.10 -0.20
CA LYS A 106 -8.85 -13.99 0.21
C LYS A 106 -8.22 -12.68 -0.26
N ILE A 107 -8.36 -12.32 -1.53
CA ILE A 107 -7.89 -11.05 -2.08
C ILE A 107 -8.50 -9.90 -1.27
N SER A 108 -9.83 -9.88 -1.12
CA SER A 108 -10.52 -8.85 -0.36
C SER A 108 -10.00 -8.77 1.09
N SER A 109 -9.67 -9.90 1.71
CA SER A 109 -9.16 -9.92 3.09
C SER A 109 -7.77 -9.28 3.20
N VAL A 110 -6.86 -9.62 2.28
CA VAL A 110 -5.52 -9.00 2.24
C VAL A 110 -5.61 -7.49 1.97
N LEU A 111 -6.41 -7.08 0.98
CA LEU A 111 -6.60 -5.65 0.68
C LEU A 111 -7.25 -4.91 1.86
N SER A 112 -8.16 -5.56 2.61
CA SER A 112 -8.75 -4.97 3.82
C SER A 112 -7.72 -4.77 4.93
N ILE A 113 -6.74 -5.66 5.09
CA ILE A 113 -5.65 -5.46 6.06
C ILE A 113 -4.78 -4.28 5.66
N TYR A 114 -4.48 -4.13 4.37
CA TYR A 114 -3.78 -2.94 3.89
C TYR A 114 -4.59 -1.66 4.15
N PHE A 115 -5.90 -1.70 3.94
CA PHE A 115 -6.76 -0.56 4.22
C PHE A 115 -6.78 -0.19 5.71
N ILE A 116 -6.82 -1.18 6.60
CA ILE A 116 -6.68 -0.97 8.05
C ILE A 116 -5.32 -0.35 8.38
N TYR A 117 -4.23 -0.88 7.81
CA TYR A 117 -2.90 -0.30 7.95
C TYR A 117 -2.86 1.17 7.51
N PHE A 118 -3.45 1.50 6.37
CA PHE A 118 -3.50 2.86 5.85
C PHE A 118 -4.27 3.81 6.77
N ILE A 119 -5.43 3.39 7.28
CA ILE A 119 -6.21 4.17 8.27
C ILE A 119 -5.43 4.37 9.56
N LEU A 120 -4.80 3.32 10.08
CA LEU A 120 -4.02 3.40 11.31
C LEU A 120 -2.80 4.31 11.14
N THR A 121 -2.12 4.26 9.98
CA THR A 121 -1.04 5.21 9.65
C THR A 121 -1.57 6.63 9.62
N PHE A 122 -2.74 6.87 9.04
CA PHE A 122 -3.36 8.19 9.02
C PHE A 122 -3.65 8.71 10.44
N VAL A 123 -4.22 7.87 11.30
CA VAL A 123 -4.50 8.21 12.71
C VAL A 123 -3.19 8.45 13.49
N ALA A 124 -2.19 7.58 13.32
CA ALA A 124 -0.87 7.74 13.93
C ALA A 124 -0.21 9.05 13.50
N SER A 125 -0.26 9.39 12.20
CA SER A 125 0.23 10.67 11.68
C SER A 125 -0.53 11.85 12.26
N LEU A 126 -1.85 11.74 12.44
CA LEU A 126 -2.67 12.81 13.02
C LEU A 126 -2.26 13.09 14.46
N ILE A 127 -2.07 12.02 15.23
CA ILE A 127 -1.58 12.08 16.62
C ILE A 127 -0.18 12.74 16.66
N THR A 128 0.78 12.26 15.85
CA THR A 128 2.12 12.86 15.81
C THR A 128 2.09 14.34 15.40
N TYR A 129 1.26 14.69 14.42
CA TYR A 129 1.20 16.05 13.91
C TYR A 129 0.70 17.04 14.96
N TYR A 130 -0.43 16.75 15.59
CA TYR A 130 -1.08 17.69 16.52
C TYR A 130 -0.51 17.64 17.94
N MET A 131 0.09 16.54 18.38
CA MET A 131 0.70 16.49 19.71
C MET A 131 2.13 17.01 19.74
N HIS A 132 2.85 16.95 18.62
CA HIS A 132 4.30 17.18 18.60
C HIS A 132 4.72 18.17 17.53
N LEU A 133 4.40 17.89 16.26
CA LEU A 133 4.91 18.70 15.16
C LEU A 133 4.35 20.13 15.19
N ILE A 134 3.14 20.37 15.69
CA ILE A 134 2.53 21.72 15.77
C ILE A 134 3.38 22.74 16.55
N HIS A 135 4.26 22.28 17.43
CA HIS A 135 5.16 23.13 18.21
C HIS A 135 6.45 23.50 17.44
N MET A 136 6.65 22.97 16.23
CA MET A 136 7.84 23.20 15.41
C MET A 136 7.66 24.41 14.49
N SER A 137 8.76 25.12 14.20
CA SER A 137 8.72 26.39 13.44
C SER A 137 8.29 26.24 11.97
N TYR A 138 8.32 25.03 11.41
CA TYR A 138 7.99 24.74 10.01
C TYR A 138 6.53 24.30 9.80
N THR A 139 5.78 24.03 10.87
CA THR A 139 4.39 23.60 10.75
C THR A 139 3.42 24.77 10.73
N SER A 140 2.40 24.64 9.88
CA SER A 140 1.28 25.59 9.76
C SER A 140 0.24 25.43 10.87
N GLY A 141 0.13 24.23 11.47
CA GLY A 141 -0.98 23.85 12.35
C GLY A 141 -2.30 23.59 11.62
N ALA A 142 -2.38 23.85 10.31
CA ALA A 142 -3.56 23.61 9.49
C ALA A 142 -3.69 22.13 9.09
N PHE A 143 -4.93 21.69 8.85
CA PHE A 143 -5.21 20.34 8.36
C PHE A 143 -4.89 20.20 6.86
N LEU A 144 -5.26 21.21 6.07
CA LEU A 144 -5.04 21.26 4.61
C LEU A 144 -3.90 22.22 4.25
N PRO A 145 -3.21 22.00 3.11
CA PRO A 145 -2.25 22.96 2.58
C PRO A 145 -2.91 24.29 2.24
N ALA A 146 -2.16 25.39 2.39
CA ALA A 146 -2.66 26.74 2.10
C ALA A 146 -2.86 26.98 0.58
N HIS A 147 -2.00 26.39 -0.25
CA HIS A 147 -2.09 26.53 -1.71
C HIS A 147 -2.78 25.34 -2.35
N LEU A 148 -3.67 25.63 -3.31
CA LEU A 148 -4.41 24.61 -4.06
C LEU A 148 -3.49 23.65 -4.83
N ALA A 149 -2.35 24.15 -5.33
CA ALA A 149 -1.36 23.34 -6.05
C ALA A 149 -0.77 22.24 -5.15
N ASP A 150 -0.45 22.59 -3.89
CA ASP A 150 0.12 21.66 -2.91
C ASP A 150 -0.93 20.61 -2.49
N LEU A 151 -2.18 21.04 -2.27
CA LEU A 151 -3.30 20.13 -2.03
C LEU A 151 -3.48 19.12 -3.17
N GLN A 152 -3.49 19.58 -4.41
CA GLN A 152 -3.62 18.72 -5.59
C GLN A 152 -2.46 17.73 -5.70
N TYR A 153 -1.23 18.20 -5.49
CA TYR A 153 -0.05 17.35 -5.52
C TYR A 153 -0.11 16.25 -4.46
N VAL A 154 -0.44 16.59 -3.21
CA VAL A 154 -0.51 15.64 -2.10
C VAL A 154 -1.59 14.58 -2.35
N ILE A 155 -2.79 14.98 -2.80
CA ILE A 155 -3.86 14.03 -3.11
C ILE A 155 -3.42 13.04 -4.20
N ILE A 156 -2.78 13.52 -5.26
CA ILE A 156 -2.31 12.66 -6.37
C ILE A 156 -1.18 11.74 -5.90
N SER A 157 -0.25 12.25 -5.09
CA SER A 157 0.85 11.47 -4.53
C SER A 157 0.32 10.31 -3.68
N VAL A 158 -0.56 10.61 -2.73
CA VAL A 158 -1.21 9.62 -1.85
C VAL A 158 -1.99 8.59 -2.66
N ALA A 159 -2.85 9.04 -3.58
CA ALA A 159 -3.63 8.14 -4.43
C ALA A 159 -2.73 7.25 -5.31
N GLY A 160 -1.64 7.81 -5.84
CA GLY A 160 -0.68 7.10 -6.67
C GLY A 160 0.06 6.01 -5.91
N ILE A 161 0.57 6.31 -4.71
CA ILE A 161 1.26 5.33 -3.85
C ILE A 161 0.28 4.25 -3.38
N PHE A 162 -0.91 4.66 -2.92
CA PHE A 162 -1.95 3.74 -2.48
C PHE A 162 -2.31 2.72 -3.58
N THR A 163 -2.60 3.20 -4.79
CA THR A 163 -2.99 2.33 -5.92
C THR A 163 -1.86 1.44 -6.42
N VAL A 164 -0.63 1.95 -6.53
CA VAL A 164 0.54 1.12 -6.88
C VAL A 164 0.79 0.02 -5.86
N THR A 165 0.64 0.31 -4.58
CA THR A 165 0.83 -0.68 -3.53
C THR A 165 -0.23 -1.77 -3.63
N GLN A 166 -1.50 -1.43 -3.91
CA GLN A 166 -2.54 -2.43 -4.19
C GLN A 166 -2.18 -3.32 -5.40
N LEU A 167 -1.63 -2.74 -6.48
CA LEU A 167 -1.16 -3.53 -7.62
C LEU A 167 -0.04 -4.49 -7.23
N CYS A 168 0.91 -4.06 -6.41
CA CYS A 168 1.98 -4.91 -5.89
C CYS A 168 1.42 -6.12 -5.13
N LEU A 169 0.39 -5.92 -4.30
CA LEU A 169 -0.28 -7.02 -3.59
C LEU A 169 -0.96 -7.99 -4.56
N LEU A 170 -1.66 -7.47 -5.58
CA LEU A 170 -2.31 -8.31 -6.59
C LEU A 170 -1.31 -9.12 -7.42
N ILE A 171 -0.17 -8.53 -7.80
CA ILE A 171 0.92 -9.24 -8.49
C ILE A 171 1.47 -10.34 -7.59
N SER A 172 1.67 -10.05 -6.31
CA SER A 172 2.14 -11.04 -5.33
C SER A 172 1.14 -12.19 -5.19
N VAL A 173 -0.17 -11.90 -5.21
CA VAL A 173 -1.21 -12.94 -5.22
C VAL A 173 -1.09 -13.80 -6.46
N ALA A 174 -1.03 -13.18 -7.65
CA ALA A 174 -0.91 -13.89 -8.92
C ALA A 174 0.30 -14.83 -8.97
N SER A 175 1.45 -14.36 -8.49
CA SER A 175 2.69 -15.14 -8.42
C SER A 175 2.58 -16.26 -7.38
N SER A 176 2.06 -15.99 -6.18
CA SER A 176 1.99 -16.96 -5.07
C SER A 176 1.18 -18.22 -5.39
N ILE A 177 0.21 -18.13 -6.30
CA ILE A 177 -0.65 -19.25 -6.68
C ILE A 177 0.13 -20.34 -7.42
N LYS A 178 1.19 -19.98 -8.15
CA LYS A 178 1.96 -20.91 -9.01
C LYS A 178 3.41 -21.08 -8.60
N LEU A 179 4.00 -20.03 -8.06
CA LEU A 179 5.43 -19.93 -7.80
C LEU A 179 5.69 -20.16 -6.32
N GLY A 180 6.88 -20.66 -5.99
CA GLY A 180 7.31 -20.82 -4.60
C GLY A 180 7.45 -19.49 -3.85
N ASN A 181 7.61 -19.58 -2.53
CA ASN A 181 7.73 -18.43 -1.62
C ASN A 181 8.83 -17.45 -2.06
N SER A 182 10.03 -17.94 -2.34
CA SER A 182 11.18 -17.11 -2.71
C SER A 182 10.98 -16.35 -4.01
N LEU A 183 10.41 -17.00 -5.03
CA LEU A 183 10.19 -16.37 -6.34
C LEU A 183 9.06 -15.35 -6.30
N THR A 184 8.00 -15.63 -5.54
CA THR A 184 6.92 -14.68 -5.27
C THR A 184 7.45 -13.43 -4.57
N MET A 185 8.28 -13.62 -3.53
CA MET A 185 8.91 -12.53 -2.81
C MET A 185 9.78 -11.68 -3.73
N LEU A 186 10.63 -12.32 -4.55
CA LEU A 186 11.49 -11.64 -5.51
C LEU A 186 10.69 -10.78 -6.50
N ILE A 187 9.63 -11.34 -7.11
CA ILE A 187 8.80 -10.61 -8.08
C ILE A 187 8.13 -9.40 -7.42
N GLY A 188 7.58 -9.56 -6.21
CA GLY A 188 6.95 -8.47 -5.48
C GLY A 188 7.94 -7.35 -5.14
N ILE A 189 9.13 -7.70 -4.65
CA ILE A 189 10.18 -6.72 -4.32
C ILE A 189 10.67 -5.99 -5.58
N VAL A 190 10.95 -6.72 -6.67
CA VAL A 190 11.38 -6.11 -7.93
C VAL A 190 10.32 -5.15 -8.45
N PHE A 191 9.04 -5.53 -8.41
CA PHE A 191 7.95 -4.63 -8.79
C PHE A 191 7.89 -3.37 -7.91
N ALA A 192 8.02 -3.52 -6.58
CA ALA A 192 8.02 -2.38 -5.66
C ALA A 192 9.18 -1.41 -5.94
N LEU A 193 10.40 -1.93 -6.14
CA LEU A 193 11.59 -1.13 -6.45
C LEU A 193 11.49 -0.42 -7.80
N VAL A 194 11.06 -1.13 -8.85
CA VAL A 194 10.80 -0.53 -10.17
C VAL A 194 9.74 0.55 -10.05
N SER A 195 8.69 0.29 -9.28
CA SER A 195 7.61 1.26 -9.08
C SER A 195 8.06 2.48 -8.31
N PHE A 196 8.94 2.34 -7.34
CA PHE A 196 9.55 3.46 -6.62
C PHE A 196 10.37 4.38 -7.53
N ILE A 197 11.18 3.82 -8.44
CA ILE A 197 12.03 4.60 -9.34
C ILE A 197 11.24 5.20 -10.51
N ALA A 198 10.05 4.65 -10.81
CA ALA A 198 9.26 5.02 -11.98
C ALA A 198 8.96 6.52 -12.16
N PRO A 199 8.58 7.29 -11.12
CA PRO A 199 8.30 8.72 -11.27
C PRO A 199 9.51 9.53 -11.78
N SER A 200 10.73 9.07 -11.48
CA SER A 200 11.98 9.72 -11.89
C SER A 200 12.38 9.41 -13.34
N LEU A 201 11.82 8.37 -13.94
CA LEU A 201 12.15 7.93 -15.30
C LEU A 201 11.23 8.59 -16.33
N LYS A 202 11.83 9.15 -17.41
CA LYS A 202 11.11 9.91 -18.45
C LYS A 202 9.95 9.13 -19.09
N GLY A 203 10.12 7.83 -19.34
CA GLY A 203 9.07 6.98 -19.94
C GLY A 203 8.20 6.26 -18.92
N LEU A 204 8.82 5.66 -17.89
CA LEU A 204 8.12 4.75 -16.97
C LEU A 204 7.05 5.44 -16.12
N LYS A 205 7.19 6.75 -15.86
CA LYS A 205 6.22 7.55 -15.08
C LYS A 205 4.79 7.56 -15.65
N TYR A 206 4.60 7.26 -16.94
CA TYR A 206 3.27 7.20 -17.54
C TYR A 206 2.59 5.85 -17.38
N PHE A 207 3.35 4.79 -17.08
CA PHE A 207 2.85 3.43 -16.96
C PHE A 207 2.40 3.10 -15.54
N LEU A 208 2.90 3.80 -14.52
CA LEU A 208 2.57 3.51 -13.13
C LEU A 208 1.79 4.65 -12.48
N PRO A 209 0.75 4.34 -11.68
CA PRO A 209 -0.08 5.35 -11.03
C PRO A 209 0.70 6.40 -10.24
N ASN A 210 1.72 6.00 -9.47
CA ASN A 210 2.52 6.92 -8.66
C ASN A 210 3.36 7.92 -9.48
N GLY A 211 3.61 7.64 -10.78
CA GLY A 211 4.34 8.55 -11.67
C GLY A 211 3.58 9.82 -12.05
N TYR A 212 2.25 9.85 -11.86
CA TYR A 212 1.42 11.00 -12.18
C TYR A 212 1.54 12.16 -11.17
N SER A 213 2.10 11.91 -9.98
CA SER A 213 2.43 12.95 -9.00
C SER A 213 3.34 14.04 -9.58
N GLY A 214 4.35 13.65 -10.36
CA GLY A 214 5.26 14.57 -11.05
C GLY A 214 4.69 15.19 -12.34
N LEU A 215 3.47 14.83 -12.74
CA LEU A 215 2.82 15.30 -13.96
C LEU A 215 1.67 16.28 -13.71
N VAL A 216 1.20 16.42 -12.46
CA VAL A 216 0.04 17.26 -12.09
C VAL A 216 0.13 18.66 -12.67
N GLY A 217 1.29 19.33 -12.54
CA GLY A 217 1.48 20.69 -13.07
C GLY A 217 1.48 20.81 -14.59
N LYS A 218 1.59 19.71 -15.34
CA LYS A 218 1.65 19.70 -16.81
C LYS A 218 0.33 19.31 -17.47
N ILE A 219 -0.34 18.29 -16.95
CA ILE A 219 -1.57 17.73 -17.54
C ILE A 219 -2.84 18.14 -16.79
N GLY A 220 -2.70 18.67 -15.56
CA GLY A 220 -3.80 19.04 -14.67
C GLY A 220 -4.17 17.95 -13.67
N PHE A 221 -4.85 18.37 -12.59
CA PHE A 221 -5.26 17.48 -11.49
C PHE A 221 -6.27 16.41 -11.94
N GLY A 222 -7.35 16.82 -12.61
CA GLY A 222 -8.43 15.91 -13.00
C GLY A 222 -7.98 14.81 -13.96
N THR A 223 -7.14 15.15 -14.94
CA THR A 223 -6.55 14.19 -15.89
C THR A 223 -5.58 13.24 -15.19
N SER A 224 -4.73 13.74 -14.29
CA SER A 224 -3.81 12.92 -13.50
C SER A 224 -4.55 11.88 -12.67
N LEU A 225 -5.63 12.29 -11.99
CA LEU A 225 -6.45 11.40 -11.18
C LEU A 225 -7.16 10.34 -12.03
N ALA A 226 -7.75 10.77 -13.16
CA ALA A 226 -8.40 9.86 -14.09
C ALA A 226 -7.44 8.79 -14.64
N MET A 227 -6.21 9.19 -14.97
CA MET A 227 -5.19 8.26 -15.46
C MET A 227 -4.72 7.26 -14.39
N ILE A 228 -4.55 7.72 -13.14
CA ILE A 228 -4.26 6.83 -11.99
C ILE A 228 -5.33 5.74 -11.87
N LEU A 229 -6.61 6.14 -11.87
CA LEU A 229 -7.72 5.20 -11.73
C LEU A 229 -7.82 4.27 -12.94
N LEU A 230 -7.65 4.78 -14.16
CA LEU A 230 -7.69 4.01 -15.38
C LEU A 230 -6.59 2.93 -15.41
N LEU A 231 -5.34 3.31 -15.11
CA LEU A 231 -4.23 2.36 -15.05
C LEU A 231 -4.43 1.31 -13.97
N PHE A 232 -4.86 1.73 -12.78
CA PHE A 232 -5.18 0.81 -11.70
C PHE A 232 -6.24 -0.22 -12.12
N LEU A 233 -7.35 0.23 -12.71
CA LEU A 233 -8.43 -0.66 -13.15
C LEU A 233 -7.98 -1.65 -14.23
N ILE A 234 -7.23 -1.19 -15.24
CA ILE A 234 -6.73 -2.04 -16.32
C ILE A 234 -5.78 -3.11 -15.76
N TYR A 235 -4.80 -2.70 -14.97
CA TYR A 235 -3.82 -3.64 -14.41
C TYR A 235 -4.45 -4.59 -13.40
N ALA A 236 -5.28 -4.09 -12.48
CA ALA A 236 -5.99 -4.94 -11.52
C ALA A 236 -6.87 -5.97 -12.24
N LEU A 237 -7.56 -5.59 -13.31
CA LEU A 237 -8.39 -6.50 -14.11
C LEU A 237 -7.55 -7.60 -14.77
N ILE A 238 -6.45 -7.24 -15.43
CA ILE A 238 -5.55 -8.19 -16.10
C ILE A 238 -4.98 -9.18 -15.08
N ILE A 239 -4.45 -8.68 -13.95
CA ILE A 239 -3.86 -9.49 -12.88
C ILE A 239 -4.92 -10.41 -12.25
N TYR A 240 -6.14 -9.88 -12.03
CA TYR A 240 -7.24 -10.66 -11.47
C TYR A 240 -7.68 -11.78 -12.41
N ILE A 241 -7.81 -11.52 -13.72
CA ILE A 241 -8.16 -12.54 -14.71
C ILE A 241 -7.10 -13.65 -14.71
N PHE A 242 -5.82 -13.29 -14.70
CA PHE A 242 -4.72 -14.25 -14.63
C PHE A 242 -4.75 -15.08 -13.33
N SER A 243 -4.96 -14.42 -12.19
CA SER A 243 -5.06 -15.06 -10.87
C SER A 243 -6.23 -16.04 -10.82
N ASN A 244 -7.40 -15.64 -11.31
CA ASN A 244 -8.61 -16.47 -11.32
C ASN A 244 -8.46 -17.69 -12.25
N ARG A 245 -7.84 -17.53 -13.43
CA ARG A 245 -7.53 -18.65 -14.33
C ARG A 245 -6.56 -19.63 -13.69
N SER A 246 -5.53 -19.14 -13.02
CA SER A 246 -4.52 -19.96 -12.34
C SER A 246 -5.11 -20.69 -11.14
N PHE A 247 -5.85 -19.99 -10.28
CA PHE A 247 -6.47 -20.55 -9.08
C PHE A 247 -7.53 -21.61 -9.39
N LYS A 248 -8.26 -21.46 -10.51
CA LYS A 248 -9.22 -22.48 -10.98
C LYS A 248 -8.57 -23.78 -11.41
N LYS A 249 -7.31 -23.75 -11.88
CA LYS A 249 -6.59 -24.93 -12.39
C LYS A 249 -5.80 -25.68 -11.31
N MET A 250 -5.77 -25.16 -10.09
CA MET A 250 -5.04 -25.75 -8.98
C MET A 250 -5.61 -27.12 -8.59
N GLU A 251 -4.77 -28.10 -8.32
CA GLU A 251 -5.20 -29.39 -7.77
C GLU A 251 -5.24 -29.32 -6.24
N TYR A 252 -5.98 -30.23 -5.60
CA TYR A 252 -6.06 -30.32 -4.14
C TYR A 252 -4.96 -31.19 -3.59
#